data_AF-A0A2N1NCV4-F1
#
_entry.id   AF-A0A2N1NCV4-F1
#
_cell.length_a   1.000
_cell.length_b   1.000
_cell.length_c   1.000
_cell.angle_alpha   90.00
_cell.angle_beta   90.00
_cell.angle_gamma   90.00
#
_symmetry.space_group_name_H-M   'P 1'
#
loop_
_entity.id
_entity.type
_entity.pdbx_description
1 polymer ?
#
loop_
_entity_poly.entity_id
_entity_poly.type
_entity_poly.pdbx_seq_one_letter_code
_entity_poly.pdbx_strand_id
1 'polypeptide(L)'
;MDISKTLPIQSQSPPVLKTYAYMVQVLCADSFSRNPVITTDKRNKHSVSYFESTTKSTKGRKTVIASKKKPSPSTNEKMQILIQDLSFADFKYKSILGQGRSGKTLLCEFRGNTIALKCTDLSKNPHVLKEMQQEVNIYKILSDIQGIHIPNLLCYGFYGGMYYAICMTLVGSALNNYKRITERQRVMGLLALNAIHDRGVLHNDIREANILLDDTNDVVYLIDFGMSRIHCDVRSFDEEKRKLTNLLDHYTY
;
A
#
# COMPACT_ATOMS: atom_id res chain seq x y z
N MET A 1 4.87 0.17 -26.90
CA MET A 1 5.93 -0.73 -26.41
C MET A 1 5.32 -1.69 -25.43
N ASP A 2 5.41 -2.97 -25.75
CA ASP A 2 4.74 -4.08 -25.08
C ASP A 2 5.39 -4.33 -23.70
N ILE A 3 4.66 -4.06 -22.61
CA ILE A 3 5.15 -4.24 -21.24
C ILE A 3 4.58 -5.55 -20.71
N SER A 4 5.00 -6.70 -21.26
CA SER A 4 4.52 -8.00 -20.77
C SER A 4 5.34 -9.17 -21.31
N LYS A 5 6.54 -9.36 -20.78
CA LYS A 5 7.12 -10.72 -20.68
C LYS A 5 7.69 -10.88 -19.28
N THR A 6 7.04 -11.71 -18.46
CA THR A 6 7.58 -12.19 -17.19
C THR A 6 8.96 -12.77 -17.44
N LEU A 7 9.93 -12.40 -16.62
CA LEU A 7 11.27 -12.97 -16.70
C LEU A 7 11.19 -14.46 -16.33
N PRO A 8 11.83 -15.36 -17.09
CA PRO A 8 11.78 -16.79 -16.78
C PRO A 8 12.31 -17.06 -15.37
N ILE A 9 11.66 -17.98 -14.64
CA ILE A 9 12.16 -18.51 -13.36
C ILE A 9 13.59 -19.06 -13.49
N GLN A 10 13.98 -19.49 -14.69
CA GLN A 10 15.31 -19.99 -15.03
C GLN A 10 16.23 -18.93 -15.64
N SER A 11 15.93 -17.64 -15.44
CA SER A 11 16.76 -16.55 -15.97
C SER A 11 18.18 -16.61 -15.40
N GLN A 12 19.16 -16.66 -16.29
CA GLN A 12 20.58 -16.59 -15.94
C GLN A 12 21.13 -15.15 -15.94
N SER A 13 20.27 -14.16 -16.17
CA SER A 13 20.67 -12.75 -16.17
C SER A 13 21.19 -12.36 -14.79
N PRO A 14 22.44 -11.87 -14.65
CA PRO A 14 23.03 -11.55 -13.34
C PRO A 14 22.20 -10.55 -12.51
N PRO A 15 21.61 -9.47 -13.09
CA PRO A 15 20.67 -8.61 -12.38
C PRO A 15 19.45 -9.35 -11.80
N VAL A 16 18.91 -10.33 -12.55
CA VAL A 16 17.72 -11.08 -12.14
C VAL A 16 18.04 -12.03 -10.99
N LEU A 17 19.16 -12.75 -11.11
CA LEU A 17 19.66 -13.63 -10.06
C LEU A 17 20.01 -12.85 -8.79
N LYS A 18 20.63 -11.66 -8.92
CA LYS A 18 20.90 -10.77 -7.79
C LYS A 18 19.63 -10.31 -7.09
N THR A 19 18.56 -10.09 -7.85
CA THR A 19 17.24 -9.75 -7.29
C THR A 19 16.65 -10.93 -6.53
N TYR A 20 16.68 -12.14 -7.08
CA TYR A 20 16.21 -13.34 -6.38
C TYR A 20 16.99 -13.60 -5.09
N ALA A 21 18.32 -13.51 -5.12
CA ALA A 21 19.16 -13.67 -3.94
C ALA A 21 18.84 -12.63 -2.85
N TYR A 22 18.66 -11.37 -3.25
CA TYR A 22 18.25 -10.31 -2.34
C TYR A 22 16.86 -10.55 -1.74
N MET A 23 15.90 -11.01 -2.54
CA MET A 23 14.56 -11.34 -2.06
C MET A 23 14.57 -12.50 -1.07
N VAL A 24 15.35 -13.56 -1.33
CA VAL A 24 15.54 -14.65 -0.36
C VAL A 24 16.11 -14.10 0.94
N GLN A 25 17.11 -13.21 0.87
CA GLN A 25 17.69 -12.60 2.06
C GLN A 25 16.67 -11.77 2.86
N VAL A 26 15.84 -10.98 2.19
CA VAL A 26 14.78 -10.17 2.83
C VAL A 26 13.71 -11.07 3.45
N LEU A 27 13.21 -12.06 2.71
CA LEU A 27 12.19 -13.01 3.21
C LEU A 27 12.71 -13.83 4.39
N CYS A 28 13.99 -14.22 4.38
CA CYS A 28 14.63 -14.92 5.48
C CYS A 28 14.84 -14.03 6.71
N ALA A 29 15.09 -12.73 6.52
CA ALA A 29 15.18 -11.77 7.62
C ALA A 29 13.81 -11.50 8.29
N ASP A 30 12.71 -11.65 7.54
CA ASP A 30 11.35 -11.39 7.99
C ASP A 30 10.62 -12.63 8.60
N SER A 31 11.28 -13.78 8.73
CA SER A 31 10.60 -15.06 9.04
C SER A 31 10.28 -15.30 10.53
N PHE A 32 9.08 -14.88 10.95
CA PHE A 32 8.11 -15.82 11.53
C PHE A 32 7.08 -16.18 10.45
N SER A 33 7.37 -17.19 9.64
CA SER A 33 6.32 -18.03 9.05
C SER A 33 6.91 -19.36 8.61
N ARG A 34 6.31 -20.43 9.12
CA ARG A 34 6.71 -21.81 8.85
C ARG A 34 6.46 -22.14 7.37
N ASN A 35 7.49 -22.73 6.75
CA ASN A 35 7.49 -23.52 5.52
C ASN A 35 7.05 -22.81 4.23
N PRO A 36 7.99 -22.46 3.32
CA PRO A 36 7.64 -22.22 1.93
C PRO A 36 7.30 -23.55 1.26
N VAL A 37 6.02 -23.78 0.97
CA VAL A 37 5.62 -24.86 0.05
C VAL A 37 6.02 -24.42 -1.35
N ILE A 38 7.07 -25.03 -1.89
CA ILE A 38 7.41 -24.94 -3.30
C ILE A 38 6.36 -25.75 -4.07
N THR A 39 5.25 -25.12 -4.48
CA THR A 39 4.33 -25.73 -5.44
C THR A 39 4.88 -25.52 -6.85
N THR A 40 5.59 -26.52 -7.37
CA THR A 40 5.72 -26.69 -8.82
C THR A 40 4.37 -27.15 -9.37
N ASP A 41 3.66 -26.27 -10.06
CA ASP A 41 2.42 -26.63 -10.76
C ASP A 41 2.77 -27.54 -11.94
N LYS A 42 2.60 -28.86 -11.75
CA LYS A 42 2.44 -29.83 -12.82
C LYS A 42 1.14 -30.58 -12.58
N ARG A 43 0.08 -30.13 -13.25
CA ARG A 43 -1.11 -30.92 -13.49
C ARG A 43 -0.72 -32.24 -14.16
N ASN A 44 -0.85 -33.35 -13.46
CA ASN A 44 -1.42 -34.56 -14.03
C ASN A 44 -1.93 -35.53 -12.97
N LYS A 45 -3.07 -36.15 -13.32
CA LYS A 45 -3.88 -37.10 -12.55
C LYS A 45 -3.05 -38.26 -11.99
N HIS A 46 -3.35 -38.69 -10.77
CA HIS A 46 -3.88 -40.02 -10.49
C HIS A 46 -4.28 -40.16 -9.01
N SER A 47 -5.46 -40.74 -8.83
CA SER A 47 -6.05 -41.22 -7.59
C SER A 47 -5.15 -42.22 -6.86
N VAL A 48 -4.92 -42.03 -5.55
CA VAL A 48 -4.81 -43.15 -4.59
C VAL A 48 -5.36 -42.69 -3.23
N SER A 49 -6.40 -43.39 -2.79
CA SER A 49 -6.95 -43.37 -1.45
C SER A 49 -5.98 -43.97 -0.43
N TYR A 50 -5.84 -43.35 0.74
CA TYR A 50 -5.53 -44.07 1.96
C TYR A 50 -6.51 -43.68 3.07
N PHE A 51 -7.34 -44.66 3.42
CA PHE A 51 -8.02 -44.78 4.70
C PHE A 51 -6.97 -44.86 5.81
N GLU A 52 -7.18 -44.14 6.91
CA GLU A 52 -7.15 -44.80 8.22
C GLU A 52 -8.00 -44.02 9.23
N SER A 53 -8.81 -44.79 9.93
CA SER A 53 -9.78 -44.37 10.93
C SER A 53 -9.16 -44.53 12.31
N THR A 54 -9.50 -43.67 13.27
CA THR A 54 -10.01 -44.15 14.57
C THR A 54 -10.70 -43.06 15.38
N THR A 55 -11.80 -43.50 15.95
CA THR A 55 -12.91 -42.86 16.67
C THR A 55 -12.59 -42.40 18.10
N LYS A 56 -13.34 -41.40 18.59
CA LYS A 56 -14.17 -41.40 19.82
C LYS A 56 -14.92 -40.05 19.93
N SER A 57 -16.20 -39.97 19.53
CA SER A 57 -17.43 -40.11 20.33
C SER A 57 -17.55 -39.19 21.55
N THR A 58 -18.45 -38.19 21.49
CA THR A 58 -19.58 -38.06 22.44
C THR A 58 -20.70 -37.19 21.85
N LYS A 59 -21.94 -37.67 22.04
CA LYS A 59 -23.22 -37.12 21.59
C LYS A 59 -23.71 -35.96 22.48
N GLY A 60 -24.43 -35.01 21.88
CA GLY A 60 -25.28 -34.05 22.60
C GLY A 60 -26.33 -33.45 21.65
N ARG A 61 -27.60 -33.75 21.92
CA ARG A 61 -28.80 -33.53 21.09
C ARG A 61 -29.53 -32.28 21.59
N LYS A 62 -30.06 -31.41 20.71
CA LYS A 62 -31.39 -30.74 20.83
C LYS A 62 -31.64 -29.73 19.70
N THR A 63 -32.92 -29.42 19.55
CA THR A 63 -33.67 -29.07 18.35
C THR A 63 -34.33 -27.68 18.47
N VAL A 64 -34.73 -27.13 17.32
CA VAL A 64 -35.80 -26.13 17.06
C VAL A 64 -35.51 -24.66 17.43
N ILE A 65 -35.61 -23.75 16.45
CA ILE A 65 -36.66 -22.72 16.28
C ILE A 65 -36.22 -21.68 15.24
N ALA A 66 -37.07 -21.49 14.23
CA ALA A 66 -36.99 -20.45 13.23
C ALA A 66 -37.28 -19.06 13.84
N SER A 67 -36.60 -18.02 13.36
CA SER A 67 -37.05 -16.64 13.50
C SER A 67 -36.49 -15.79 12.37
N LYS A 68 -37.36 -15.43 11.43
CA LYS A 68 -37.16 -14.37 10.43
C LYS A 68 -36.92 -13.04 11.16
N LYS A 69 -35.84 -12.32 10.84
CA LYS A 69 -35.73 -10.87 11.03
C LYS A 69 -35.21 -10.22 9.76
N LYS A 70 -35.87 -9.10 9.40
CA LYS A 70 -35.65 -8.23 8.24
C LYS A 70 -34.21 -7.70 8.17
N PRO A 71 -33.70 -7.31 6.99
CA PRO A 71 -32.39 -6.70 6.88
C PRO A 71 -32.46 -5.22 7.31
N SER A 72 -31.66 -4.85 8.30
CA SER A 72 -31.27 -3.47 8.57
C SER A 72 -29.90 -3.21 7.94
N PRO A 73 -29.67 -2.04 7.31
CA PRO A 73 -28.41 -1.72 6.67
C PRO A 73 -27.40 -1.28 7.72
N SER A 74 -26.18 -1.80 7.63
CA SER A 74 -24.91 -1.21 8.10
C SER A 74 -23.99 -2.29 8.68
N THR A 75 -22.90 -2.56 7.98
CA THR A 75 -21.61 -2.64 8.67
C THR A 75 -20.54 -2.20 7.68
N ASN A 76 -19.85 -1.12 8.03
CA ASN A 76 -18.60 -0.72 7.40
C ASN A 76 -17.67 -1.93 7.33
N GLU A 77 -17.42 -2.42 6.11
CA GLU A 77 -16.34 -3.37 5.86
C GLU A 77 -15.02 -2.63 6.14
N LYS A 78 -14.49 -2.82 7.34
CA LYS A 78 -13.09 -2.50 7.63
C LYS A 78 -12.24 -3.33 6.68
N MET A 79 -11.75 -2.69 5.62
CA MET A 79 -10.88 -3.33 4.64
C MET A 79 -9.61 -3.79 5.37
N GLN A 80 -9.48 -5.10 5.57
CA GLN A 80 -8.32 -5.69 6.25
C GLN A 80 -7.07 -5.45 5.38
N ILE A 81 -6.04 -4.84 5.95
CA ILE A 81 -4.74 -4.63 5.31
C ILE A 81 -4.15 -6.00 4.98
N LEU A 82 -3.98 -6.28 3.70
CA LEU A 82 -3.60 -7.62 3.22
C LEU A 82 -2.10 -7.64 2.87
N ILE A 83 -1.31 -8.34 3.68
CA ILE A 83 0.09 -8.68 3.38
C ILE A 83 0.04 -9.93 2.50
N GLN A 84 0.35 -9.81 1.20
CA GLN A 84 0.15 -10.93 0.26
C GLN A 84 1.28 -11.06 -0.75
N ASP A 85 1.51 -12.29 -1.19
CA ASP A 85 1.97 -12.55 -2.56
C ASP A 85 0.85 -12.12 -3.50
N LEU A 86 0.99 -10.92 -4.04
CA LEU A 86 0.00 -10.33 -4.93
C LEU A 86 0.09 -10.99 -6.30
N SER A 87 -1.04 -11.42 -6.87
CA SER A 87 -1.08 -12.02 -8.19
C SER A 87 -1.14 -10.95 -9.28
N PHE A 88 -0.48 -11.20 -10.41
CA PHE A 88 -0.63 -10.40 -11.64
C PHE A 88 -2.09 -10.26 -12.08
N ALA A 89 -2.91 -11.27 -11.82
CA ALA A 89 -4.33 -11.25 -12.19
C ALA A 89 -5.17 -10.28 -11.34
N ASP A 90 -4.65 -9.82 -10.20
CA ASP A 90 -5.42 -8.99 -9.28
C ASP A 90 -5.51 -7.53 -9.72
N PHE A 91 -4.60 -7.09 -10.60
CA PHE A 91 -4.51 -5.70 -11.05
C PHE A 91 -4.83 -5.57 -12.54
N LYS A 92 -5.81 -4.72 -12.86
CA LYS A 92 -6.03 -4.27 -14.24
C LYS A 92 -5.49 -2.86 -14.39
N TYR A 93 -4.39 -2.74 -15.11
CA TYR A 93 -3.79 -1.45 -15.42
C TYR A 93 -4.71 -0.59 -16.29
N LYS A 94 -4.84 0.71 -15.94
CA LYS A 94 -5.57 1.70 -16.74
C LYS A 94 -4.62 2.74 -17.34
N SER A 95 -3.89 3.47 -16.51
CA SER A 95 -2.99 4.55 -16.95
C SER A 95 -1.87 4.83 -15.94
N ILE A 96 -0.88 5.62 -16.33
CA ILE A 96 0.14 6.13 -15.40
C ILE A 96 -0.40 7.40 -14.73
N LEU A 97 -0.33 7.45 -13.40
CA LEU A 97 -0.66 8.64 -12.60
C LEU A 97 0.59 9.50 -12.36
N GLY A 98 1.75 8.87 -12.21
CA GLY A 98 3.00 9.56 -11.99
C GLY A 98 4.21 8.66 -12.14
N GLN A 99 5.37 9.28 -12.34
CA GLN A 99 6.66 8.62 -12.35
C GLN A 99 7.63 9.41 -11.49
N GLY A 100 8.32 8.72 -10.60
CA GLY A 100 9.25 9.33 -9.64
C GLY A 100 10.41 8.41 -9.31
N ARG A 101 11.10 8.76 -8.22
CA ARG A 101 12.23 7.99 -7.70
C ARG A 101 11.85 6.53 -7.42
N SER A 102 10.69 6.34 -6.79
CA SER A 102 10.18 5.02 -6.40
C SER A 102 9.42 4.32 -7.53
N GLY A 103 9.83 4.54 -8.78
CA GLY A 103 9.24 3.91 -9.95
C GLY A 103 7.98 4.62 -10.45
N LYS A 104 6.94 3.84 -10.74
CA LYS A 104 5.69 4.34 -11.35
C LYS A 104 4.53 4.21 -10.37
N THR A 105 3.70 5.23 -10.34
CA THR A 105 2.36 5.18 -9.74
C THR A 105 1.35 5.03 -10.84
N LEU A 106 0.53 3.98 -10.76
CA LEU A 106 -0.39 3.56 -11.80
C LEU A 106 -1.83 3.67 -11.30
N LEU A 107 -2.74 4.07 -12.18
CA LEU A 107 -4.18 3.90 -11.99
C LEU A 107 -4.52 2.45 -12.33
N CYS A 108 -5.04 1.72 -11.35
CA CYS A 108 -5.36 0.30 -11.50
C CYS A 108 -6.76 -0.01 -10.96
N GLU A 109 -7.38 -1.07 -11.47
CA GLU A 109 -8.49 -1.74 -10.80
C GLU A 109 -7.95 -2.90 -9.96
N PHE A 110 -8.37 -2.99 -8.71
CA PHE A 110 -8.04 -4.08 -7.79
C PHE A 110 -9.31 -4.51 -7.06
N ARG A 111 -9.72 -5.76 -7.26
CA ARG A 111 -10.96 -6.34 -6.67
C ARG A 111 -12.21 -5.46 -6.88
N GLY A 112 -12.36 -4.89 -8.07
CA GLY A 112 -13.50 -4.04 -8.44
C GLY A 112 -13.37 -2.58 -7.99
N ASN A 113 -12.34 -2.22 -7.22
CA ASN A 113 -12.09 -0.84 -6.79
C ASN A 113 -11.02 -0.18 -7.67
N THR A 114 -11.18 1.10 -7.95
CA THR A 114 -10.12 1.89 -8.61
C THR A 114 -9.14 2.40 -7.55
N ILE A 115 -7.85 2.13 -7.75
CA ILE A 115 -6.78 2.36 -6.77
C ILE A 115 -5.58 3.08 -7.42
N ALA A 116 -4.73 3.66 -6.57
CA ALA A 116 -3.39 4.08 -6.92
C ALA A 116 -2.40 2.97 -6.55
N LEU A 117 -1.65 2.46 -7.53
CA LEU A 117 -0.64 1.40 -7.36
C LEU A 117 0.75 1.98 -7.57
N LYS A 118 1.49 2.21 -6.49
CA LYS A 118 2.92 2.58 -6.55
C LYS A 118 3.74 1.29 -6.65
N CYS A 119 4.55 1.15 -7.70
CA CYS A 119 5.33 -0.07 -7.92
C CYS A 119 6.73 0.22 -8.47
N THR A 120 7.70 -0.59 -8.04
CA THR A 120 9.08 -0.52 -8.51
C THR A 120 9.57 -1.87 -8.99
N ASP A 121 10.28 -1.88 -10.12
CA ASP A 121 11.09 -3.00 -10.60
C ASP A 121 12.40 -3.04 -9.81
N LEU A 122 12.49 -3.97 -8.86
CA LEU A 122 13.64 -4.12 -7.96
C LEU A 122 14.90 -4.62 -8.68
N SER A 123 14.77 -5.21 -9.87
CA SER A 123 15.93 -5.57 -10.68
C SER A 123 16.69 -4.36 -11.21
N LYS A 124 15.97 -3.25 -11.39
CA LYS A 124 16.52 -1.98 -11.88
C LYS A 124 16.86 -1.04 -10.73
N ASN A 125 16.02 -1.00 -9.70
CA ASN A 125 16.14 -0.05 -8.60
C ASN A 125 16.07 -0.75 -7.22
N PRO A 126 17.04 -1.62 -6.88
CA PRO A 126 16.99 -2.39 -5.63
C PRO A 126 17.05 -1.51 -4.37
N HIS A 127 17.70 -0.34 -4.45
CA HIS A 127 17.85 0.58 -3.32
C HIS A 127 16.53 1.18 -2.84
N VAL A 128 15.54 1.28 -3.74
CA VAL A 128 14.22 1.85 -3.47
C VAL A 128 13.38 0.97 -2.53
N LEU A 129 13.70 -0.33 -2.41
CA LEU A 129 12.91 -1.23 -1.54
C LEU A 129 12.84 -0.71 -0.10
N LYS A 130 13.96 -0.21 0.43
CA LYS A 130 14.00 0.33 1.80
C LYS A 130 13.09 1.53 1.98
N GLU A 131 13.02 2.41 0.98
CA GLU A 131 12.14 3.59 0.98
C GLU A 131 10.66 3.16 0.92
N MET A 132 10.32 2.20 0.06
CA MET A 132 8.94 1.70 -0.01
C MET A 132 8.52 0.92 1.25
N GLN A 133 9.43 0.15 1.86
CA GLN A 133 9.17 -0.51 3.14
C GLN A 133 9.00 0.51 4.27
N GLN A 134 9.81 1.58 4.28
CA GLN A 134 9.66 2.69 5.20
C GLN A 134 8.29 3.35 5.05
N GLU A 135 7.86 3.64 3.81
CA GLU A 135 6.54 4.22 3.52
C GLU A 135 5.41 3.34 4.08
N VAL A 136 5.46 2.03 3.84
CA VAL A 136 4.50 1.07 4.42
C VAL A 136 4.49 1.10 5.95
N ASN A 137 5.66 1.16 6.58
CA ASN A 137 5.76 1.21 8.03
C ASN A 137 5.14 2.49 8.61
N ILE A 138 5.34 3.63 7.94
CA ILE A 138 4.73 4.89 8.32
C ILE A 138 3.20 4.85 8.15
N TYR A 139 2.69 4.29 7.04
CA TYR A 139 1.25 4.08 6.89
C TYR A 139 0.65 3.24 8.03
N LYS A 140 1.36 2.22 8.52
CA LYS A 140 0.91 1.42 9.67
C LYS A 140 0.87 2.24 10.97
N ILE A 141 1.88 3.08 11.21
CA ILE A 141 1.92 3.98 12.36
C ILE A 141 0.77 4.99 12.31
N LEU A 142 0.48 5.52 11.11
CA LEU A 142 -0.55 6.51 10.86
C LEU A 142 -1.94 5.90 10.55
N SER A 143 -2.20 4.66 10.98
CA SER A 143 -3.39 3.90 10.58
C SER A 143 -4.72 4.55 10.91
N ASP A 144 -4.79 5.37 11.96
CA ASP A 144 -6.00 6.03 12.44
C ASP A 144 -6.30 7.37 11.75
N ILE A 145 -5.38 7.89 10.92
CA ILE A 145 -5.60 9.08 10.08
C ILE A 145 -5.73 8.75 8.58
N GLN A 146 -5.69 7.47 8.23
CA GLN A 146 -5.97 6.99 6.88
C GLN A 146 -7.42 7.30 6.49
N GLY A 147 -7.62 7.77 5.26
CA GLY A 147 -8.90 8.25 4.75
C GLY A 147 -9.31 9.64 5.26
N ILE A 148 -8.50 10.27 6.11
CA ILE A 148 -8.75 11.61 6.66
C ILE A 148 -7.69 12.60 6.17
N HIS A 149 -6.42 12.26 6.37
CA HIS A 149 -5.27 13.12 6.06
C HIS A 149 -4.24 12.46 5.15
N ILE A 150 -4.32 11.13 5.01
CA ILE A 150 -3.49 10.33 4.10
C ILE A 150 -4.39 9.28 3.43
N PRO A 151 -4.04 8.76 2.23
CA PRO A 151 -4.80 7.68 1.60
C PRO A 151 -4.90 6.44 2.48
N ASN A 152 -5.91 5.60 2.24
CA ASN A 152 -5.94 4.28 2.88
C ASN A 152 -4.90 3.37 2.22
N LEU A 153 -4.12 2.66 3.03
CA LEU A 153 -3.25 1.57 2.60
C LEU A 153 -4.09 0.29 2.46
N LEU A 154 -4.18 -0.25 1.26
CA LEU A 154 -5.06 -1.40 0.96
C LEU A 154 -4.30 -2.72 0.94
N CYS A 155 -3.14 -2.71 0.29
CA CYS A 155 -2.23 -3.85 0.21
C CYS A 155 -0.80 -3.36 -0.01
N TYR A 156 0.16 -4.22 0.30
CA TYR A 156 1.54 -4.04 -0.11
C TYR A 156 2.23 -5.40 -0.13
N GLY A 157 3.33 -5.50 -0.86
CA GLY A 157 4.14 -6.70 -0.89
C GLY A 157 4.89 -6.87 -2.19
N PHE A 158 5.52 -8.05 -2.30
CA PHE A 158 6.15 -8.44 -3.55
C PHE A 158 5.09 -8.78 -4.59
N TYR A 159 5.40 -8.40 -5.82
CA TYR A 159 4.55 -8.56 -6.98
C TYR A 159 5.39 -9.15 -8.11
N GLY A 160 4.94 -10.28 -8.66
CA GLY A 160 5.60 -10.90 -9.80
C GLY A 160 7.07 -11.29 -9.60
N GLY A 161 7.47 -11.53 -8.35
CA GLY A 161 8.81 -11.97 -7.97
C GLY A 161 9.94 -10.96 -8.21
N MET A 162 9.67 -9.78 -8.77
CA MET A 162 10.71 -8.77 -9.10
C MET A 162 10.27 -7.34 -8.79
N TYR A 163 8.99 -7.15 -8.42
CA TYR A 163 8.45 -5.85 -8.06
C TYR A 163 8.09 -5.80 -6.60
N TYR A 164 8.12 -4.59 -6.04
CA TYR A 164 7.46 -4.28 -4.79
C TYR A 164 6.36 -3.27 -5.06
N ALA A 165 5.19 -3.47 -4.46
CA ALA A 165 3.99 -2.69 -4.70
C ALA A 165 3.37 -2.18 -3.39
N ILE A 166 2.80 -0.98 -3.46
CA ILE A 166 1.97 -0.36 -2.43
C ILE A 166 0.66 0.06 -3.10
N CYS A 167 -0.45 -0.46 -2.61
CA CYS A 167 -1.79 -0.19 -3.09
C CYS A 167 -2.48 0.81 -2.15
N MET A 168 -2.98 1.92 -2.68
CA MET A 168 -3.67 2.94 -1.90
C MET A 168 -5.00 3.33 -2.54
N THR A 169 -5.91 3.92 -1.76
CA THR A 169 -7.09 4.58 -2.34
C THR A 169 -6.66 5.70 -3.28
N LEU A 170 -7.30 5.79 -4.44
CA LEU A 170 -7.12 6.93 -5.32
C LEU A 170 -7.81 8.15 -4.71
N VAL A 171 -7.07 9.24 -4.50
CA VAL A 171 -7.60 10.48 -3.93
C VAL A 171 -7.09 11.68 -4.72
N GLY A 172 -7.98 12.66 -4.95
CA GLY A 172 -7.64 14.00 -5.38
C GLY A 172 -6.72 14.15 -6.62
N SER A 173 -6.18 15.35 -6.77
CA SER A 173 -5.12 15.70 -7.73
C SER A 173 -4.00 16.46 -7.05
N ALA A 174 -2.77 16.36 -7.58
CA ALA A 174 -1.61 17.01 -6.98
C ALA A 174 -1.70 18.54 -7.01
N LEU A 175 -1.19 19.19 -5.95
CA LEU A 175 -1.25 20.65 -5.75
C LEU A 175 -0.67 21.45 -6.93
N ASN A 176 0.37 20.92 -7.60
CA ASN A 176 0.97 21.56 -8.76
C ASN A 176 0.04 21.72 -9.98
N ASN A 177 -1.09 21.01 -10.00
CA ASN A 177 -2.11 21.15 -11.03
C ASN A 177 -3.03 22.35 -10.79
N TYR A 178 -2.90 23.00 -9.63
CA TYR A 178 -3.75 24.11 -9.21
C TYR A 178 -3.01 25.42 -9.35
N LYS A 179 -3.72 26.49 -9.74
CA LYS A 179 -3.15 27.84 -9.72
C LYS A 179 -3.32 28.51 -8.36
N ARG A 180 -4.41 28.19 -7.67
CA ARG A 180 -4.76 28.74 -6.36
C ARG A 180 -5.52 27.69 -5.55
N ILE A 181 -5.46 27.81 -4.23
CA ILE A 181 -6.23 27.00 -3.28
C ILE A 181 -7.10 27.90 -2.40
N THR A 182 -8.13 27.33 -1.79
CA THR A 182 -8.94 28.05 -0.80
C THR A 182 -8.22 28.13 0.55
N GLU A 183 -8.59 29.12 1.37
CA GLU A 183 -8.08 29.20 2.75
C GLU A 183 -8.44 27.93 3.54
N ARG A 184 -9.59 27.32 3.25
CA ARG A 184 -9.98 26.04 3.86
C ARG A 184 -9.02 24.91 3.49
N GLN A 185 -8.70 24.74 2.20
CA GLN A 185 -7.74 23.74 1.73
C GLN A 185 -6.37 23.98 2.38
N ARG A 186 -5.94 25.24 2.48
CA ARG A 186 -4.71 25.60 3.20
C ARG A 186 -4.74 25.13 4.66
N VAL A 187 -5.78 25.46 5.41
CA VAL A 187 -5.94 25.04 6.81
C VAL A 187 -5.97 23.51 6.93
N MET A 188 -6.68 22.82 6.03
CA MET A 188 -6.72 21.36 6.00
C MET A 188 -5.35 20.72 5.73
N GLY A 189 -4.52 21.32 4.88
CA GLY A 189 -3.14 20.88 4.67
C GLY A 189 -2.29 20.99 5.93
N LEU A 190 -2.41 22.11 6.67
CA LEU A 190 -1.72 22.29 7.95
C LEU A 190 -2.22 21.32 9.04
N LEU A 191 -3.54 21.06 9.08
CA LEU A 191 -4.12 20.06 9.98
C LEU A 191 -3.62 18.66 9.67
N ALA A 192 -3.55 18.29 8.38
CA ALA A 192 -3.02 17.00 7.96
C ALA A 192 -1.57 16.80 8.43
N LEU A 193 -0.72 17.83 8.27
CA LEU A 193 0.67 17.76 8.73
C LEU A 193 0.77 17.68 10.26
N ASN A 194 0.01 18.48 11.01
CA ASN A 194 0.00 18.41 12.47
C ASN A 194 -0.43 17.00 12.94
N ALA A 195 -1.43 16.40 12.31
CA ALA A 195 -1.88 15.04 12.66
C ALA A 195 -0.77 13.99 12.46
N ILE A 196 0.10 14.18 11.46
CA ILE A 196 1.28 13.32 11.25
C ILE A 196 2.34 13.58 12.34
N HIS A 197 2.62 14.84 12.64
CA HIS A 197 3.58 15.25 13.68
C HIS A 197 3.17 14.78 15.08
N ASP A 198 1.88 14.82 15.41
CA ASP A 198 1.33 14.36 16.69
C ASP A 198 1.58 12.85 16.93
N ARG A 199 1.83 12.08 15.87
CA ARG A 199 2.22 10.65 15.92
C ARG A 199 3.73 10.45 15.91
N GLY A 200 4.50 11.52 16.08
CA GLY A 200 5.96 11.50 16.11
C GLY A 200 6.60 11.21 14.75
N VAL A 201 5.87 11.42 13.65
CA VAL A 201 6.35 11.20 12.29
C VAL A 201 6.71 12.53 11.65
N LEU A 202 7.94 12.63 11.13
CA LEU A 202 8.38 13.72 10.26
C LEU A 202 8.24 13.26 8.81
N HIS A 203 7.52 14.01 7.97
CA HIS A 203 7.25 13.61 6.59
C HIS A 203 8.53 13.62 5.74
N ASN A 204 9.33 14.67 5.89
CA ASN A 204 10.64 14.95 5.30
C ASN A 204 10.68 15.09 3.77
N ASP A 205 9.54 15.23 3.11
CA ASP A 205 9.43 15.46 1.66
C ASP A 205 8.22 16.33 1.29
N ILE A 206 8.06 17.46 1.98
CA ILE A 206 6.99 18.43 1.71
C ILE A 206 7.26 19.17 0.39
N ARG A 207 6.39 18.92 -0.59
CA ARG A 207 6.40 19.52 -1.92
C ARG A 207 5.04 19.36 -2.60
N GLU A 208 4.79 20.10 -3.67
CA GLU A 208 3.50 20.15 -4.37
C GLU A 208 3.05 18.79 -4.90
N ALA A 209 4.00 17.98 -5.36
CA ALA A 209 3.72 16.65 -5.89
C ALA A 209 3.22 15.66 -4.82
N ASN A 210 3.47 15.95 -3.54
CA ASN A 210 3.13 15.09 -2.41
C ASN A 210 1.91 15.60 -1.61
N ILE A 211 1.22 16.63 -2.12
CA ILE A 211 0.01 17.19 -1.53
C ILE A 211 -1.11 17.01 -2.55
N LEU A 212 -2.13 16.22 -2.20
CA LEU A 212 -3.27 15.95 -3.07
C LEU A 212 -4.51 16.69 -2.54
N LEU A 213 -5.24 17.34 -3.44
CA LEU A 213 -6.49 18.04 -3.15
C LEU A 213 -7.68 17.25 -3.69
N ASP A 214 -8.66 16.97 -2.84
CA ASP A 214 -9.98 16.47 -3.24
C ASP A 214 -10.98 17.62 -3.21
N ASP A 215 -11.17 18.28 -4.35
CA ASP A 215 -12.09 19.41 -4.52
C ASP A 215 -13.55 19.05 -4.23
N THR A 216 -13.90 17.76 -4.30
CA THR A 216 -15.28 17.31 -4.03
C THR A 216 -15.64 17.48 -2.56
N ASN A 217 -14.65 17.26 -1.68
CA ASN A 217 -14.86 17.19 -0.23
C ASN A 217 -14.06 18.26 0.55
N ASP A 218 -13.33 19.13 -0.16
CA ASP A 218 -12.37 20.09 0.43
C ASP A 218 -11.32 19.41 1.34
N VAL A 219 -10.89 18.19 0.99
CA VAL A 219 -9.92 17.42 1.79
C VAL A 219 -8.53 17.52 1.18
N VAL A 220 -7.51 17.59 2.04
CA VAL A 220 -6.11 17.55 1.64
C VAL A 220 -5.46 16.28 2.17
N TYR A 221 -4.76 15.59 1.30
CA TYR A 221 -4.03 14.37 1.62
C TYR A 221 -2.54 14.58 1.43
N LEU A 222 -1.74 14.12 2.39
CA LEU A 222 -0.28 14.01 2.26
C LEU A 222 0.10 12.58 1.84
N ILE A 223 1.04 12.47 0.90
CA ILE A 223 1.48 11.21 0.32
C ILE A 223 3.00 11.11 0.24
N ASP A 224 3.50 9.91 -0.06
CA ASP A 224 4.92 9.60 -0.23
C ASP A 224 5.76 9.72 1.05
N PHE A 225 5.62 8.71 1.91
CA PHE A 225 6.35 8.60 3.17
C PHE A 225 7.70 7.89 3.05
N GLY A 226 8.25 7.74 1.83
CA GLY A 226 9.49 7.00 1.61
C GLY A 226 10.72 7.59 2.30
N MET A 227 10.68 8.90 2.57
CA MET A 227 11.76 9.67 3.20
C MET A 227 11.48 10.00 4.67
N SER A 228 10.33 9.59 5.20
CA SER A 228 9.86 9.96 6.53
C SER A 228 10.64 9.30 7.65
N ARG A 229 10.66 9.96 8.80
CA ARG A 229 11.40 9.53 9.99
C ARG A 229 10.52 9.55 11.23
N ILE A 230 10.87 8.73 12.21
CA ILE A 230 10.27 8.70 13.54
C ILE A 230 11.29 9.19 14.58
N HIS A 231 10.80 9.58 15.76
CA HIS A 231 11.63 10.04 16.88
C HIS A 231 12.47 11.29 16.56
N CYS A 232 11.86 12.26 15.87
CA CYS A 232 12.49 13.55 15.58
C CYS A 232 12.32 14.56 16.73
N ASP A 233 13.16 15.58 16.75
CA ASP A 233 13.06 16.66 17.73
C ASP A 233 11.99 17.70 17.31
N VAL A 234 11.51 18.47 18.28
CA VAL A 234 10.46 19.49 18.07
C VAL A 234 10.87 20.50 17.00
N ARG A 235 12.16 20.84 16.92
CA ARG A 235 12.71 21.77 15.93
C ARG A 235 12.51 21.27 14.50
N SER A 236 12.65 19.96 14.26
CA SER A 236 12.42 19.37 12.94
C SER A 236 10.95 19.50 12.51
N PHE A 237 10.02 19.32 13.43
CA PHE A 237 8.59 19.48 13.15
C PHE A 237 8.23 20.94 12.84
N ASP A 238 8.75 21.89 13.62
CA ASP A 238 8.53 23.32 13.39
C ASP A 238 9.05 23.77 12.02
N GLU A 239 10.24 23.29 11.64
CA GLU A 239 10.85 23.60 10.36
C GLU A 239 10.06 23.00 9.19
N GLU A 240 9.57 21.76 9.32
CA GLU A 240 8.70 21.15 8.31
C GLU A 240 7.36 21.86 8.18
N LYS A 241 6.76 22.27 9.31
CA LYS A 241 5.53 23.05 9.32
C LYS A 241 5.72 24.39 8.62
N ARG A 242 6.82 25.09 8.89
CA ARG A 242 7.19 26.35 8.22
C ARG A 242 7.37 26.15 6.71
N LYS A 243 7.99 25.05 6.27
CA LYS A 243 8.10 24.71 4.85
C LYS A 243 6.72 24.55 4.21
N LEU A 244 5.81 23.81 4.84
CA LEU A 244 4.45 23.64 4.32
C LEU A 244 3.68 24.97 4.29
N THR A 245 3.76 25.78 5.36
CA THR A 245 3.11 27.09 5.42
C THR A 245 3.54 27.98 4.26
N ASN A 246 4.85 28.14 4.06
CA ASN A 246 5.40 28.93 2.97
C ASN A 246 4.97 28.39 1.60
N LEU A 247 4.98 27.06 1.42
CA LEU A 247 4.55 26.43 0.18
C LEU A 247 3.10 26.76 -0.15
N LEU A 248 2.19 26.62 0.83
CA LEU A 248 0.76 26.87 0.64
C LEU A 248 0.45 28.37 0.46
N ASP A 249 1.22 29.26 1.08
CA ASP A 249 1.06 30.72 0.92
C ASP A 249 1.21 31.15 -0.54
N HIS A 250 2.07 30.48 -1.31
CA HIS A 250 2.23 30.74 -2.76
C HIS A 250 0.97 30.43 -3.59
N TYR A 251 0.00 29.69 -3.04
CA TYR A 251 -1.23 29.34 -3.72
C TYR A 251 -2.46 30.10 -3.19
N THR A 252 -2.33 30.84 -2.09
CA THR A 252 -3.45 31.61 -1.51
C THR A 252 -3.45 33.08 -1.90
N TYR A 253 -2.27 33.64 -2.19
CA TYR A 253 -2.12 35.02 -2.67
C TYR A 253 -2.01 35.04 -4.19
#